data_AF-A0A8J6MQ72-F1
#
_entry.id   AF-A0A8J6MQ72-F1
#
_cell.length_a   1.000
_cell.length_b   1.000
_cell.length_c   1.000
_cell.angle_alpha   90.00
_cell.angle_beta   90.00
_cell.angle_gamma   90.00
#
_symmetry.space_group_name_H-M   'P 1'
#
loop_
_entity.id
_entity.type
_entity.pdbx_description
1 polymer ?
#
loop_
_entity_poly.entity_id
_entity_poly.type
_entity_poly.pdbx_seq_one_letter_code
_entity_poly.pdbx_strand_id
1 'polypeptide(L)'
;MAEKPSFLNFTVDHMTLLLHPKLYTLAYAVFRIIFGTQPEDLLYEKRRKSKTGGKDVSMTFATRVGQWNPKDGDPLNTIFAIVQPSEPANEPSHVRSMLDGHEQVAHWQHIALRTPDLISFHKHALERGVQFVTPILRDEHDNLIQVFSGEWYFPGSKPSGLFFEFLQRDPSDGELAEIQKSNKQTWFRDETFLGLYGEKEREYQSGKVIPFVSESLFAALSDKIGKKEVWEITEQDLVELEKIMIDMTTKEHAKK
;
A
#
# COMPACT_ATOMS: atom_id res chain seq x y z
N MET A 1 -15.75 -5.43 -26.80
CA MET A 1 -15.18 -5.48 -25.44
C MET A 1 -15.57 -4.18 -24.77
N ALA A 2 -16.10 -4.22 -23.55
CA ALA A 2 -16.38 -2.99 -22.81
C ALA A 2 -15.05 -2.24 -22.58
N GLU A 3 -15.07 -0.93 -22.74
CA GLU A 3 -13.89 -0.11 -22.48
C GLU A 3 -13.56 -0.15 -21.00
N LYS A 4 -12.29 -0.38 -20.67
CA LYS A 4 -11.81 -0.41 -19.29
C LYS A 4 -12.03 0.97 -18.66
N PRO A 5 -12.74 1.07 -17.52
CA PRO A 5 -12.92 2.35 -16.83
C PRO A 5 -11.59 3.05 -16.54
N SER A 6 -11.57 4.38 -16.68
CA SER A 6 -10.35 5.19 -16.51
C SER A 6 -9.70 5.01 -15.14
N PHE A 7 -10.50 4.89 -14.07
CA PHE A 7 -10.02 4.69 -12.70
C PHE A 7 -9.29 3.36 -12.46
N LEU A 8 -9.34 2.42 -13.41
CA LEU A 8 -8.59 1.16 -13.36
C LEU A 8 -7.25 1.24 -14.11
N ASN A 9 -6.94 2.38 -14.74
CA ASN A 9 -5.68 2.60 -15.46
C ASN A 9 -4.61 3.13 -14.51
N PHE A 10 -4.02 2.20 -13.77
CA PHE A 10 -2.98 2.51 -12.80
C PHE A 10 -1.63 2.81 -13.43
N THR A 11 -0.85 3.65 -12.74
CA THR A 11 0.57 3.86 -12.96
C THR A 11 1.30 3.64 -11.64
N VAL A 12 2.48 3.03 -11.65
CA VAL A 12 3.30 2.90 -10.42
C VAL A 12 3.78 4.29 -9.99
N ASP A 13 3.47 4.68 -8.75
CA ASP A 13 3.98 5.92 -8.15
C ASP A 13 5.32 5.66 -7.46
N HIS A 14 5.36 4.67 -6.57
CA HIS A 14 6.58 4.25 -5.89
C HIS A 14 6.47 2.80 -5.37
N MET A 15 7.60 2.23 -4.95
CA MET A 15 7.67 0.90 -4.33
C MET A 15 8.46 1.00 -3.03
N THR A 16 7.98 0.34 -1.98
CA THR A 16 8.59 0.39 -0.64
C THR A 16 9.32 -0.91 -0.32
N LEU A 17 10.64 -0.80 -0.06
CA LEU A 17 11.53 -1.89 0.30
C LEU A 17 11.93 -1.78 1.77
N LEU A 18 11.64 -2.82 2.54
CA LEU A 18 12.13 -3.00 3.91
C LEU A 18 13.50 -3.65 3.86
N LEU A 19 14.44 -3.15 4.65
CA LEU A 19 15.77 -3.73 4.80
C LEU A 19 16.14 -3.88 6.27
N HIS A 20 16.84 -4.98 6.56
CA HIS A 20 17.55 -5.13 7.82
C HIS A 20 18.57 -3.97 7.99
N PRO A 21 18.76 -3.40 9.20
CA PRO A 21 19.60 -2.21 9.38
C PRO A 21 21.03 -2.33 8.82
N LYS A 22 21.64 -3.52 8.92
CA LYS A 22 22.96 -3.79 8.32
C LYS A 22 22.98 -3.65 6.78
N LEU A 23 21.90 -4.04 6.11
CA LEU A 23 21.77 -3.88 4.66
C LEU A 23 21.33 -2.47 4.29
N TYR A 24 20.58 -1.78 5.15
CA TYR A 24 20.08 -0.43 4.88
C TYR A 24 21.22 0.57 4.59
N THR A 25 22.26 0.60 5.43
CA THR A 25 23.42 1.48 5.21
C THR A 25 24.16 1.12 3.91
N LEU A 26 24.30 -0.18 3.63
CA LEU A 26 24.92 -0.64 2.38
C LEU A 26 24.09 -0.24 1.17
N ALA A 27 22.77 -0.39 1.24
CA ALA A 27 21.84 -0.08 0.17
C ALA A 27 21.90 1.41 -0.21
N TYR A 28 22.01 2.32 0.77
CA TYR A 28 22.18 3.74 0.47
C TYR A 28 23.40 4.01 -0.42
N ALA A 29 24.56 3.42 -0.09
CA ALA A 29 25.76 3.58 -0.91
C ALA A 29 25.66 2.85 -2.26
N VAL A 30 25.21 1.59 -2.24
CA VAL A 30 25.14 0.74 -3.43
C VAL A 30 24.13 1.27 -4.43
N PHE A 31 22.97 1.78 -4.01
CA PHE A 31 21.96 2.30 -4.93
C PHE A 31 22.44 3.55 -5.65
N ARG A 32 23.15 4.45 -4.94
CA ARG A 32 23.79 5.61 -5.56
C ARG A 32 24.85 5.23 -6.59
N ILE A 33 25.57 4.13 -6.38
CA ILE A 33 26.61 3.66 -7.30
C ILE A 33 26.00 2.91 -8.50
N ILE A 34 25.15 1.92 -8.24
CA ILE A 34 24.62 1.02 -9.29
C ILE A 34 23.57 1.73 -10.14
N PHE A 35 22.68 2.50 -9.52
CA PHE A 35 21.64 3.24 -10.24
C PHE A 35 22.06 4.66 -10.60
N GLY A 36 23.27 5.08 -10.21
CA GLY A 36 23.81 6.40 -10.52
C GLY A 36 23.08 7.55 -9.84
N THR A 37 22.29 7.29 -8.77
CA THR A 37 21.45 8.32 -8.15
C THR A 37 22.28 9.40 -7.47
N GLN A 38 21.95 10.64 -7.81
CA GLN A 38 22.60 11.84 -7.30
C GLN A 38 21.82 12.42 -6.12
N PRO A 39 22.36 13.40 -5.36
CA PRO A 39 21.63 14.02 -4.26
C PRO A 39 20.27 14.60 -4.68
N GLU A 40 20.15 15.10 -5.91
CA GLU A 40 18.89 15.60 -6.50
C GLU A 40 17.85 14.50 -6.79
N ASP A 41 18.25 13.23 -6.80
CA ASP A 41 17.34 12.09 -6.93
C ASP A 41 16.80 11.62 -5.58
N LEU A 42 17.26 12.18 -4.46
CA LEU A 42 16.68 11.93 -3.14
C LEU A 42 15.42 12.77 -2.98
N LEU A 43 14.28 12.10 -2.90
CA LEU A 43 12.96 12.75 -2.81
C LEU A 43 12.66 13.17 -1.37
N TYR A 44 13.04 12.35 -0.41
CA TYR A 44 13.01 12.71 1.00
C TYR A 44 14.02 11.88 1.80
N GLU A 45 14.45 12.46 2.92
CA GLU A 45 15.15 11.77 4.00
C GLU A 45 14.43 12.09 5.31
N LYS A 46 13.63 11.15 5.82
CA LYS A 46 12.90 11.34 7.08
C LYS A 46 13.70 10.73 8.21
N ARG A 47 14.18 11.58 9.12
CA ARG A 47 14.91 11.16 10.31
C ARG A 47 13.98 11.06 11.50
N ARG A 48 14.06 9.96 12.24
CA ARG A 48 13.36 9.82 13.52
C ARG A 48 14.24 10.37 14.63
N LYS A 49 13.79 11.43 15.28
CA LYS A 49 14.46 11.98 16.48
C LYS A 49 14.36 10.98 17.63
N SER A 50 15.40 10.96 18.48
CA SER A 50 15.35 10.19 19.72
C SER A 50 14.27 10.72 20.66
N LYS A 51 13.49 9.83 21.28
CA LYS A 51 12.52 10.16 22.34
C LYS A 51 13.20 10.77 23.58
N THR A 52 14.48 10.49 23.81
CA THR A 52 15.25 10.93 24.99
C THR A 52 16.15 12.14 24.71
N GLY A 53 15.97 12.84 23.59
CA GLY A 53 16.76 14.04 23.26
C GLY A 53 18.19 13.76 22.76
N GLY A 54 18.48 12.51 22.38
CA GLY A 54 19.76 12.10 21.76
C GLY A 54 19.81 12.26 20.24
N LYS A 55 20.84 11.66 19.61
CA LYS A 55 20.98 11.62 18.14
C LYS A 55 19.78 10.94 17.48
N ASP A 56 19.50 11.30 16.23
CA ASP A 56 18.49 10.64 15.40
C ASP A 56 18.73 9.12 15.38
N VAL A 57 17.65 8.36 15.56
CA VAL A 57 17.72 6.91 15.78
C VAL A 57 17.55 6.11 14.49
N SER A 58 17.00 6.72 13.45
CA SER A 58 16.86 6.11 12.13
C SER A 58 16.61 7.14 11.04
N MET A 59 16.80 6.70 9.81
CA MET A 59 16.46 7.42 8.59
C MET A 59 15.65 6.47 7.72
N THR A 60 14.59 6.97 7.09
CA THR A 60 13.98 6.40 5.86
C THR A 60 14.28 7.35 4.72
N PHE A 61 14.52 6.85 3.51
CA PHE A 61 14.71 7.71 2.35
C PHE A 61 13.94 7.18 1.14
N ALA A 62 13.54 8.07 0.26
CA ALA A 62 13.08 7.70 -1.07
C ALA A 62 14.04 8.26 -2.13
N THR A 63 14.29 7.47 -3.16
CA THR A 63 15.15 7.85 -4.27
C THR A 63 14.51 7.51 -5.61
N ARG A 64 14.64 8.42 -6.57
CA ARG A 64 14.30 8.17 -7.96
C ARG A 64 15.45 7.40 -8.61
N VAL A 65 15.17 6.17 -9.05
CA VAL A 65 16.16 5.30 -9.72
C VAL A 65 16.01 5.31 -11.24
N GLY A 66 14.95 5.90 -11.75
CA GLY A 66 14.71 6.04 -13.18
C GLY A 66 13.67 7.10 -13.48
N GLN A 67 13.75 7.66 -14.69
CA GLN A 67 12.77 8.59 -15.22
C GLN A 67 12.53 8.25 -16.68
N TRP A 68 11.28 7.93 -17.00
CA TRP A 68 10.85 7.77 -18.38
C TRP A 68 10.06 9.01 -18.79
N ASN A 69 10.54 9.73 -19.80
CA ASN A 69 9.86 10.89 -20.35
C ASN A 69 9.02 10.46 -21.56
N PRO A 70 7.69 10.29 -21.42
CA PRO A 70 6.84 10.15 -22.60
C PRO A 70 6.90 11.44 -23.43
N LYS A 71 6.72 11.34 -24.75
CA LYS A 71 6.86 12.49 -25.67
C LYS A 71 5.88 13.64 -25.39
N ASP A 72 4.74 13.36 -24.75
CA ASP A 72 3.62 14.28 -24.63
C ASP A 72 3.00 14.34 -23.21
N GLY A 73 3.75 14.01 -22.14
CA GLY A 73 3.14 13.93 -20.80
C GLY A 73 4.09 13.94 -19.62
N ASP A 74 3.51 13.76 -18.44
CA ASP A 74 4.24 13.77 -17.17
C ASP A 74 5.32 12.66 -17.13
N PRO A 75 6.51 12.96 -16.63
CA PRO A 75 7.57 11.97 -16.49
C PRO A 75 7.15 10.85 -15.54
N LEU A 76 7.30 9.61 -16.03
CA LEU A 76 7.07 8.40 -15.25
C LEU A 76 8.36 8.08 -14.48
N ASN A 77 8.39 8.45 -13.21
CA ASN A 77 9.50 8.16 -12.32
C ASN A 77 9.41 6.73 -11.78
N THR A 78 10.55 6.04 -11.71
CA THR A 78 10.70 4.83 -10.91
C THR A 78 11.28 5.22 -9.56
N ILE A 79 10.51 5.03 -8.49
CA ILE A 79 10.85 5.50 -7.14
C ILE A 79 10.93 4.31 -6.20
N PHE A 80 12.03 4.22 -5.46
CA PHE A 80 12.16 3.29 -4.34
C PHE A 80 12.16 4.06 -3.02
N ALA A 81 11.20 3.76 -2.15
CA ALA A 81 11.20 4.15 -0.75
C ALA A 81 11.85 3.04 0.07
N ILE A 82 12.96 3.34 0.74
CA ILE A 82 13.71 2.38 1.52
C ILE A 82 13.46 2.63 2.99
N VAL A 83 13.04 1.58 3.68
CA VAL A 83 12.64 1.63 5.09
C VAL A 83 13.42 0.57 5.87
N GLN A 84 13.78 0.91 7.10
CA GLN A 84 14.34 -0.02 8.08
C GLN A 84 13.57 0.11 9.40
N PRO A 85 13.65 -0.89 10.30
CA PRO A 85 13.16 -0.74 11.67
C PRO A 85 13.73 0.53 12.30
N SER A 86 12.85 1.42 12.75
CA SER A 86 13.22 2.74 13.25
C SER A 86 13.26 2.81 14.77
N GLU A 87 12.64 1.83 15.43
CA GLU A 87 12.58 1.66 16.88
C GLU A 87 13.88 1.06 17.43
N PRO A 88 14.20 1.34 18.72
CA PRO A 88 15.22 0.60 19.46
C PRO A 88 15.05 -0.91 19.36
N ALA A 89 16.16 -1.66 19.40
CA ALA A 89 16.16 -3.13 19.22
C ALA A 89 15.30 -3.89 20.25
N ASN A 90 15.01 -3.27 21.39
CA ASN A 90 14.17 -3.80 22.46
C ASN A 90 12.71 -3.30 22.42
N GLU A 91 12.34 -2.43 21.47
CA GLU A 91 10.97 -1.96 21.26
C GLU A 91 10.30 -2.73 20.10
N PRO A 92 8.97 -2.94 20.13
CA PRO A 92 8.21 -3.49 19.01
C PRO A 92 8.35 -2.65 17.74
N SER A 93 8.31 -3.31 16.59
CA SER A 93 8.40 -2.68 15.28
C SER A 93 7.77 -3.61 14.25
N HIS A 94 6.67 -3.21 13.60
CA HIS A 94 6.06 -4.04 12.55
C HIS A 94 7.02 -4.33 11.40
N VAL A 95 7.90 -3.38 11.03
CA VAL A 95 8.94 -3.60 10.01
C VAL A 95 9.87 -4.75 10.41
N ARG A 96 10.28 -4.79 11.70
CA ARG A 96 11.11 -5.87 12.23
C ARG A 96 10.33 -7.19 12.28
N SER A 97 9.06 -7.14 12.72
CA SER A 97 8.17 -8.30 12.72
C SER A 97 7.93 -8.88 11.33
N MET A 98 7.85 -8.06 10.28
CA MET A 98 7.76 -8.50 8.89
C MET A 98 9.07 -9.18 8.47
N LEU A 99 10.22 -8.54 8.67
CA LEU A 99 11.54 -9.09 8.28
C LEU A 99 11.86 -10.39 9.02
N ASP A 100 11.87 -10.36 10.36
CA ASP A 100 12.14 -11.52 11.21
C ASP A 100 11.08 -12.60 10.99
N GLY A 101 9.84 -12.17 10.75
CA GLY A 101 8.73 -13.06 10.55
C GLY A 101 8.85 -13.91 9.28
N HIS A 102 9.49 -13.40 8.25
CA HIS A 102 9.72 -14.13 7.01
C HIS A 102 11.12 -14.72 6.90
N GLU A 103 11.93 -14.64 7.96
CA GLU A 103 13.37 -14.98 7.92
C GLU A 103 14.09 -14.26 6.77
N GLN A 104 13.66 -13.02 6.49
CA GLN A 104 14.13 -12.21 5.37
C GLN A 104 14.92 -11.00 5.87
N VAL A 105 15.98 -10.67 5.13
CA VAL A 105 16.78 -9.46 5.37
C VAL A 105 16.37 -8.28 4.48
N ALA A 106 15.51 -8.54 3.50
CA ALA A 106 14.95 -7.57 2.56
C ALA A 106 13.54 -8.02 2.15
N HIS A 107 12.59 -7.08 2.05
CA HIS A 107 11.20 -7.40 1.76
C HIS A 107 10.48 -6.24 1.05
N TRP A 108 9.83 -6.50 -0.09
CA TRP A 108 8.97 -5.50 -0.74
C TRP A 108 7.63 -5.41 0.00
N GLN A 109 7.42 -4.29 0.71
CA GLN A 109 6.23 -4.12 1.55
C GLN A 109 5.01 -3.70 0.74
N HIS A 110 5.15 -2.68 -0.10
CA HIS A 110 4.02 -2.24 -0.90
C HIS A 110 4.42 -1.63 -2.23
N ILE A 111 3.47 -1.69 -3.15
CA ILE A 111 3.49 -1.01 -4.44
C ILE A 111 2.41 0.06 -4.38
N ALA A 112 2.79 1.30 -4.59
CA ALA A 112 1.85 2.42 -4.67
C ALA A 112 1.40 2.61 -6.12
N LEU A 113 0.09 2.55 -6.33
CA LEU A 113 -0.55 2.64 -7.63
C LEU A 113 -1.38 3.92 -7.73
N ARG A 114 -0.94 4.82 -8.61
CA ARG A 114 -1.65 6.06 -8.95
C ARG A 114 -2.81 5.77 -9.89
N THR A 115 -3.98 6.32 -9.61
CA THR A 115 -5.15 6.32 -10.48
C THR A 115 -5.65 7.76 -10.71
N PRO A 116 -6.27 8.06 -11.86
CA PRO A 116 -6.89 9.36 -12.10
C PRO A 116 -8.14 9.64 -11.26
N ASP A 117 -8.75 8.61 -10.65
CA ASP A 117 -9.94 8.74 -9.81
C ASP A 117 -9.94 7.66 -8.71
N LEU A 118 -9.38 8.02 -7.56
CA LEU A 118 -9.24 7.12 -6.41
C LEU A 118 -10.59 6.82 -5.76
N ILE A 119 -11.51 7.77 -5.74
CA ILE A 119 -12.82 7.58 -5.10
C ILE A 119 -13.62 6.51 -5.83
N SER A 120 -13.68 6.58 -7.16
CA SER A 120 -14.37 5.57 -7.98
C SER A 120 -13.70 4.21 -7.87
N PHE A 121 -12.37 4.15 -7.87
CA PHE A 121 -11.66 2.89 -7.65
C PHE A 121 -11.95 2.31 -6.25
N HIS A 122 -11.87 3.12 -5.20
CA HIS A 122 -12.10 2.68 -3.83
C HIS A 122 -13.52 2.10 -3.66
N LYS A 123 -14.54 2.76 -4.24
CA LYS A 123 -15.91 2.22 -4.29
C LYS A 123 -15.98 0.89 -5.04
N HIS A 124 -15.40 0.84 -6.24
CA HIS A 124 -15.36 -0.36 -7.07
C HIS A 124 -14.69 -1.56 -6.36
N ALA A 125 -13.60 -1.31 -5.63
CA ALA A 125 -12.86 -2.31 -4.88
C ALA A 125 -13.64 -2.78 -3.63
N LEU A 126 -14.23 -1.84 -2.88
CA LEU A 126 -15.08 -2.15 -1.73
C LEU A 126 -16.28 -3.00 -2.12
N GLU A 127 -16.96 -2.68 -3.23
CA GLU A 127 -18.07 -3.46 -3.78
C GLU A 127 -17.69 -4.91 -4.11
N ARG A 128 -16.41 -5.15 -4.41
CA ARG A 128 -15.83 -6.47 -4.71
C ARG A 128 -15.15 -7.10 -3.49
N GLY A 129 -15.35 -6.56 -2.29
CA GLY A 129 -14.90 -7.17 -1.04
C GLY A 129 -13.41 -6.99 -0.74
N VAL A 130 -12.74 -6.07 -1.42
CA VAL A 130 -11.39 -5.63 -1.03
C VAL A 130 -11.46 -4.94 0.32
N GLN A 131 -10.58 -5.30 1.24
CA GLN A 131 -10.48 -4.68 2.55
C GLN A 131 -9.38 -3.63 2.55
N PHE A 132 -9.65 -2.52 3.24
CA PHE A 132 -8.71 -1.44 3.45
C PHE A 132 -8.42 -1.26 4.94
N VAL A 133 -7.16 -0.98 5.25
CA VAL A 133 -6.65 -0.75 6.61
C VAL A 133 -6.99 0.65 7.07
N THR A 134 -7.09 1.59 6.12
CA THR A 134 -7.38 3.00 6.39
C THR A 134 -8.61 3.44 5.59
N PRO A 135 -9.33 4.50 6.03
CA PRO A 135 -10.15 5.27 5.10
C PRO A 135 -9.25 5.97 4.05
N ILE A 136 -9.86 6.64 3.07
CA ILE A 136 -9.12 7.57 2.21
C ILE A 136 -8.58 8.71 3.07
N LEU A 137 -7.26 8.84 3.08
CA LEU A 137 -6.49 9.87 3.78
C LEU A 137 -6.12 10.99 2.80
N ARG A 138 -6.05 12.22 3.29
CA ARG A 138 -5.50 13.37 2.55
C ARG A 138 -4.11 13.69 3.09
N ASP A 139 -3.17 13.89 2.19
CA ASP A 139 -1.88 14.50 2.48
C ASP A 139 -1.92 15.97 2.06
N GLU A 140 -1.81 16.88 3.03
CA GLU A 140 -1.80 18.32 2.73
C GLU A 140 -0.43 18.81 2.23
N HIS A 141 0.66 18.08 2.50
CA HIS A 141 1.98 18.46 2.05
C HIS A 141 2.21 18.14 0.57
N ASP A 142 1.76 16.96 0.14
CA ASP A 142 2.00 16.46 -1.22
C ASP A 142 0.77 16.58 -2.15
N ASN A 143 -0.28 17.31 -1.71
CA ASN A 143 -1.57 17.47 -2.40
C ASN A 143 -2.08 16.16 -3.03
N LEU A 144 -2.21 15.12 -2.21
CA LEU A 144 -2.65 13.81 -2.68
C LEU A 144 -3.65 13.19 -1.72
N ILE A 145 -4.41 12.24 -2.24
CA ILE A 145 -5.26 11.34 -1.46
C ILE A 145 -4.77 9.92 -1.64
N GLN A 146 -4.89 9.11 -0.59
CA GLN A 146 -4.34 7.75 -0.56
C GLN A 146 -5.14 6.82 0.34
N VAL A 147 -5.09 5.52 0.05
CA VAL A 147 -5.69 4.46 0.87
C VAL A 147 -4.84 3.21 0.82
N PHE A 148 -4.78 2.46 1.93
CA PHE A 148 -3.97 1.26 2.06
C PHE A 148 -4.85 0.01 2.17
N SER A 149 -4.59 -0.97 1.31
CA SER A 149 -5.28 -2.25 1.34
C SER A 149 -4.81 -3.15 2.49
N GLY A 150 -5.60 -4.18 2.79
CA GLY A 150 -5.17 -5.32 3.58
C GLY A 150 -4.03 -6.09 2.90
N GLU A 151 -3.40 -7.01 3.64
CA GLU A 151 -2.25 -7.76 3.17
C GLU A 151 -2.63 -8.96 2.28
N TRP A 152 -1.76 -9.28 1.33
CA TRP A 152 -1.92 -10.41 0.43
C TRP A 152 -1.29 -11.67 1.03
N TYR A 153 -2.09 -12.55 1.63
CA TYR A 153 -1.62 -13.81 2.21
C TYR A 153 -2.72 -14.89 2.20
N PHE A 154 -2.35 -16.14 2.43
CA PHE A 154 -3.31 -17.23 2.50
C PHE A 154 -4.05 -17.19 3.85
N PRO A 155 -5.38 -17.33 3.87
CA PRO A 155 -6.12 -17.49 5.13
C PRO A 155 -5.49 -18.56 6.04
N GLY A 156 -5.30 -18.23 7.32
CA GLY A 156 -4.63 -19.10 8.29
C GLY A 156 -3.11 -19.19 8.19
N SER A 157 -2.47 -18.56 7.18
CA SER A 157 -1.01 -18.44 7.12
C SER A 157 -0.52 -17.25 7.93
N LYS A 158 0.81 -17.17 8.09
CA LYS A 158 1.45 -15.94 8.56
C LYS A 158 1.13 -14.80 7.58
N PRO A 159 0.80 -13.58 8.07
CA PRO A 159 0.70 -12.39 7.22
C PRO A 159 1.98 -12.17 6.44
N SER A 160 1.88 -11.67 5.20
CA SER A 160 3.01 -11.59 4.28
C SER A 160 3.81 -10.30 4.38
N GLY A 161 3.26 -9.25 4.99
CA GLY A 161 3.81 -7.90 4.94
C GLY A 161 3.56 -7.16 3.62
N LEU A 162 3.02 -7.83 2.59
CA LEU A 162 2.78 -7.26 1.26
C LEU A 162 1.36 -6.67 1.14
N PHE A 163 1.25 -5.40 0.81
CA PHE A 163 -0.03 -4.73 0.50
C PHE A 163 0.09 -3.72 -0.65
N PHE A 164 -1.03 -3.14 -1.07
CA PHE A 164 -1.06 -2.04 -2.03
C PHE A 164 -1.43 -0.72 -1.35
N GLU A 165 -0.76 0.35 -1.77
CA GLU A 165 -1.22 1.72 -1.61
C GLU A 165 -1.89 2.15 -2.92
N PHE A 166 -3.04 2.80 -2.84
CA PHE A 166 -3.68 3.41 -3.99
C PHE A 166 -3.79 4.91 -3.75
N LEU A 167 -3.39 5.71 -4.72
CA LEU A 167 -3.35 7.16 -4.55
C LEU A 167 -3.81 7.92 -5.80
N GLN A 168 -4.17 9.17 -5.58
CA GLN A 168 -4.40 10.15 -6.63
C GLN A 168 -3.70 11.45 -6.22
N ARG A 169 -2.93 12.01 -7.15
CA ARG A 169 -2.30 13.32 -6.98
C ARG A 169 -3.22 14.40 -7.54
N ASP A 170 -3.16 15.58 -6.95
CA ASP A 170 -3.93 16.76 -7.34
C ASP A 170 -5.44 16.50 -7.43
N PRO A 171 -6.08 15.97 -6.36
CA PRO A 171 -7.52 15.81 -6.32
C PRO A 171 -8.21 17.18 -6.44
N SER A 172 -9.33 17.21 -7.14
CA SER A 172 -10.18 18.39 -7.25
C SER A 172 -10.83 18.76 -5.91
N ASP A 173 -11.23 20.03 -5.77
CA ASP A 173 -11.96 20.50 -4.58
C ASP A 173 -13.26 19.71 -4.33
N GLY A 174 -13.92 19.25 -5.40
CA GLY A 174 -15.12 18.42 -5.32
C GLY A 174 -14.84 17.04 -4.70
N GLU A 175 -13.74 16.41 -5.09
CA GLU A 175 -13.31 15.12 -4.53
C GLU A 175 -12.90 15.26 -3.06
N LEU A 176 -12.20 16.34 -2.71
CA LEU A 176 -11.85 16.66 -1.33
C LEU A 176 -13.10 16.86 -0.46
N ALA A 177 -14.10 17.57 -0.97
CA ALA A 177 -15.37 17.76 -0.28
C ALA A 177 -16.15 16.45 -0.10
N GLU A 178 -16.10 15.54 -1.09
CA GLU A 178 -16.71 14.21 -0.98
C GLU A 178 -16.07 13.39 0.13
N ILE A 179 -14.73 13.36 0.21
CA ILE A 179 -13.99 12.64 1.25
C ILE A 179 -14.32 13.19 2.65
N GLN A 180 -14.37 14.52 2.79
CA GLN A 180 -14.76 15.15 4.06
C GLN A 180 -16.18 14.76 4.49
N LYS A 181 -17.11 14.62 3.54
CA LYS A 181 -18.49 14.22 3.81
C LYS A 181 -18.62 12.73 4.16
N SER A 182 -17.84 11.86 3.52
CA SER A 182 -17.87 10.41 3.78
C SER A 182 -17.18 10.03 5.09
N ASN A 183 -16.14 10.77 5.49
CA ASN A 183 -15.46 10.59 6.75
C ASN A 183 -16.28 11.22 7.89
N LYS A 184 -17.29 10.48 8.38
CA LYS A 184 -18.10 10.86 9.56
C LYS A 184 -17.30 10.98 10.88
N GLN A 185 -16.00 10.73 10.83
CA GLN A 185 -15.11 10.90 11.96
C GLN A 185 -14.07 11.97 11.63
N THR A 186 -14.00 12.99 12.48
CA THR A 186 -12.98 14.04 12.52
C THR A 186 -11.60 13.44 12.83
N TRP A 187 -10.98 12.79 11.85
CA TRP A 187 -9.56 12.41 11.91
C TRP A 187 -8.83 13.10 10.76
N PHE A 188 -8.74 14.42 10.86
CA PHE A 188 -7.59 15.14 10.32
C PHE A 188 -6.36 14.60 11.05
N ARG A 189 -5.59 13.73 10.40
CA ARG A 189 -4.24 13.38 10.86
C ARG A 189 -3.28 13.99 9.87
N ASP A 190 -2.65 15.05 10.34
CA ASP A 190 -1.66 15.92 9.68
C ASP A 190 -0.35 15.20 9.28
N GLU A 191 -0.33 13.87 9.26
CA GLU A 191 0.88 13.08 9.04
C GLU A 191 0.49 11.69 8.47
N THR A 192 0.11 11.63 7.20
CA THR A 192 -0.24 10.40 6.45
C THR A 192 0.72 9.23 6.70
N PHE A 193 2.04 9.49 6.67
CA PHE A 193 3.07 8.51 6.97
C PHE A 193 3.00 7.97 8.41
N LEU A 194 2.76 8.84 9.40
CA LEU A 194 2.65 8.42 10.81
C LEU A 194 1.28 7.80 11.12
N GLY A 195 0.24 8.19 10.37
CA GLY A 195 -1.08 7.58 10.37
C GLY A 195 -1.01 6.11 9.97
N LEU A 196 -0.47 5.80 8.78
CA LEU A 196 -0.26 4.43 8.33
C LEU A 196 0.63 3.64 9.29
N TYR A 197 1.79 4.21 9.67
CA TYR A 197 2.74 3.53 10.55
C TYR A 197 2.06 3.11 11.86
N GLY A 198 1.24 4.00 12.44
CA GLY A 198 0.49 3.71 13.65
C GLY A 198 -0.61 2.66 13.46
N GLU A 199 -1.33 2.65 12.34
CA GLU A 199 -2.32 1.59 12.06
C GLU A 199 -1.64 0.23 11.87
N LYS A 200 -0.58 0.16 11.05
CA LYS A 200 0.16 -1.08 10.82
C LYS A 200 0.78 -1.63 12.10
N GLU A 201 1.35 -0.76 12.93
CA GLU A 201 1.84 -1.15 14.25
C GLU A 201 0.73 -1.74 15.13
N ARG A 202 -0.48 -1.13 15.13
CA ARG A 202 -1.65 -1.67 15.85
C ARG A 202 -2.09 -3.02 15.32
N GLU A 203 -2.18 -3.20 13.99
CA GLU A 203 -2.56 -4.47 13.37
C GLU A 203 -1.62 -5.59 13.83
N TYR A 204 -0.31 -5.39 13.69
CA TYR A 204 0.70 -6.39 14.05
C TYR A 204 0.75 -6.67 15.55
N GLN A 205 0.64 -5.64 16.39
CA GLN A 205 0.62 -5.83 17.85
C GLN A 205 -0.65 -6.54 18.33
N SER A 206 -1.79 -6.32 17.65
CA SER A 206 -3.04 -6.99 17.99
C SER A 206 -3.11 -8.45 17.52
N GLY A 207 -2.20 -8.85 16.61
CA GLY A 207 -2.24 -10.14 15.92
C GLY A 207 -3.39 -10.26 14.91
N LYS A 208 -4.08 -9.15 14.60
CA LYS A 208 -5.23 -9.10 13.67
C LYS A 208 -4.86 -8.27 12.45
N VAL A 209 -4.06 -8.85 11.57
CA VAL A 209 -3.71 -8.24 10.29
C VAL A 209 -4.89 -8.38 9.33
N ILE A 210 -5.34 -7.27 8.76
CA ILE A 210 -6.45 -7.24 7.81
C ILE A 210 -5.98 -7.88 6.48
N PRO A 211 -6.62 -8.96 5.99
CA PRO A 211 -6.31 -9.52 4.69
C PRO A 211 -6.89 -8.68 3.55
N PHE A 212 -6.32 -8.74 2.36
CA PHE A 212 -6.83 -7.99 1.21
C PHE A 212 -8.25 -8.42 0.80
N VAL A 213 -8.56 -9.71 0.90
CA VAL A 213 -9.92 -10.26 0.82
C VAL A 213 -10.21 -11.05 2.09
N SER A 214 -11.46 -11.05 2.56
CA SER A 214 -11.83 -11.84 3.74
C SER A 214 -11.59 -13.34 3.53
N GLU A 215 -11.38 -14.08 4.62
CA GLU A 215 -11.22 -15.53 4.55
C GLU A 215 -12.44 -16.23 3.91
N SER A 216 -13.65 -15.73 4.19
CA SER A 216 -14.89 -16.22 3.60
C SER A 216 -14.92 -16.01 2.08
N LEU A 217 -14.55 -14.82 1.61
CA LEU A 217 -14.50 -14.51 0.18
C LEU A 217 -13.41 -15.33 -0.51
N PHE A 218 -12.22 -15.43 0.09
CA PHE A 218 -11.13 -16.26 -0.43
C PHE A 218 -11.57 -17.72 -0.61
N ALA A 219 -12.23 -18.30 0.40
CA ALA A 219 -12.72 -19.66 0.33
C ALA A 219 -13.76 -19.86 -0.79
N ALA A 220 -14.71 -18.93 -0.94
CA ALA A 220 -15.73 -19.00 -1.99
C ALA A 220 -15.14 -18.87 -3.41
N LEU A 221 -14.18 -17.97 -3.61
CA LEU A 221 -13.49 -17.82 -4.90
C LEU A 221 -12.64 -19.07 -5.20
N SER A 222 -11.96 -19.62 -4.20
CA SER A 222 -11.14 -20.82 -4.36
C SER A 222 -11.99 -22.05 -4.71
N ASP A 223 -13.14 -22.22 -4.06
CA ASP A 223 -14.10 -23.30 -4.39
C ASP A 223 -14.60 -23.17 -5.83
N LYS A 224 -14.89 -21.93 -6.27
CA LYS A 224 -15.34 -21.67 -7.63
C LYS A 224 -14.27 -21.94 -8.69
N ILE A 225 -13.03 -21.55 -8.44
CA ILE A 225 -11.89 -21.79 -9.35
C ILE A 225 -11.56 -23.29 -9.38
N GLY A 226 -11.63 -23.95 -8.22
CA GLY A 226 -11.33 -25.37 -8.07
C GLY A 226 -9.86 -25.66 -8.38
N LYS A 227 -9.61 -26.58 -9.32
CA LYS A 227 -8.26 -27.01 -9.72
C LYS A 227 -7.82 -26.44 -11.08
N LYS A 228 -8.50 -25.41 -11.57
CA LYS A 228 -8.17 -24.79 -12.84
C LYS A 228 -6.79 -24.16 -12.78
N GLU A 229 -6.00 -24.41 -13.81
CA GLU A 229 -4.80 -23.63 -14.09
C GLU A 229 -5.19 -22.24 -14.62
N VAL A 230 -4.31 -21.25 -14.52
CA VAL A 230 -4.62 -19.85 -14.87
C VAL A 230 -5.10 -19.71 -16.33
N TRP A 231 -4.53 -20.48 -17.25
CA TRP A 231 -4.92 -20.46 -18.68
C TRP A 231 -6.26 -21.18 -18.97
N GLU A 232 -6.84 -21.87 -17.98
CA GLU A 232 -8.16 -22.51 -18.06
C GLU A 232 -9.28 -21.62 -17.52
N ILE A 233 -8.94 -20.47 -16.92
CA ILE A 233 -9.91 -19.49 -16.45
C ILE A 233 -10.44 -18.72 -17.65
N THR A 234 -11.73 -18.85 -17.91
CA THR A 234 -12.42 -18.22 -19.04
C THR A 234 -13.05 -16.89 -18.64
N GLU A 235 -13.47 -16.07 -19.62
CA GLU A 235 -14.25 -14.85 -19.37
C GLU A 235 -15.55 -15.14 -18.57
N GLN A 236 -16.18 -16.29 -18.82
CA GLN A 236 -17.36 -16.70 -18.06
C GLN A 236 -17.03 -16.98 -16.59
N ASP A 237 -15.87 -17.58 -16.32
CA ASP A 237 -15.40 -17.78 -14.94
C ASP A 237 -15.18 -16.44 -14.24
N LEU A 238 -14.58 -15.46 -14.92
CA LEU A 238 -14.35 -14.13 -14.37
C LEU A 238 -15.67 -13.42 -14.01
N VAL A 239 -16.68 -13.49 -14.87
CA VAL A 239 -18.03 -12.95 -14.60
C VAL A 239 -18.66 -13.61 -13.38
N GLU A 240 -18.50 -14.92 -13.23
CA GLU A 240 -19.06 -15.66 -12.10
C GLU A 240 -18.31 -15.38 -10.79
N LEU A 241 -16.98 -15.23 -10.84
CA LEU A 241 -16.16 -14.83 -9.70
C LEU A 241 -16.50 -13.41 -9.24
N GLU A 242 -16.61 -12.45 -10.17
CA GLU A 242 -17.03 -11.08 -9.85
C GLU A 242 -18.41 -11.05 -9.20
N LYS A 243 -19.35 -11.86 -9.71
CA LYS A 243 -20.67 -12.02 -9.09
C LYS A 243 -20.58 -12.52 -7.65
N ILE A 244 -19.72 -13.51 -7.37
CA ILE A 244 -19.48 -13.99 -5.99
C ILE A 244 -18.97 -12.84 -5.11
N MET A 245 -17.99 -12.08 -5.59
CA MET A 245 -17.43 -10.93 -4.87
C MET A 245 -18.51 -9.92 -4.48
N ILE A 246 -19.35 -9.51 -5.44
CA ILE A 246 -20.42 -8.53 -5.22
C ILE A 246 -21.53 -9.09 -4.33
N ASP A 247 -21.99 -10.32 -4.58
CA ASP A 247 -23.09 -10.93 -3.83
C ASP A 247 -22.72 -11.13 -2.35
N MET A 248 -21.48 -11.57 -2.08
CA MET A 248 -21.00 -11.76 -0.71
C MET A 248 -20.82 -10.44 0.02
N THR A 249 -20.20 -9.45 -0.61
CA THR A 249 -20.02 -8.11 -0.03
C THR A 249 -21.37 -7.47 0.30
N THR A 250 -22.33 -7.55 -0.63
CA THR A 250 -23.69 -7.03 -0.43
C THR A 250 -24.36 -7.69 0.78
N LYS A 251 -24.25 -9.02 0.91
CA LYS A 251 -24.81 -9.77 2.04
C LYS A 251 -24.14 -9.42 3.37
N GLU A 252 -22.83 -9.15 3.37
CA GLU A 252 -22.11 -8.73 4.57
C GLU A 252 -22.52 -7.33 5.02
N HIS A 253 -22.70 -6.39 4.08
CA HIS A 253 -23.19 -5.05 4.39
C HIS A 253 -24.64 -5.03 4.89
N ALA A 254 -25.51 -5.89 4.37
CA ALA A 254 -26.90 -6.01 4.83
C ALA A 254 -27.04 -6.55 6.27
N LYS A 255 -25.99 -7.14 6.83
CA LYS A 255 -25.96 -7.67 8.21
C LYS A 255 -25.44 -6.67 9.25
N LYS A 256 -24.83 -5.57 8.81
CA LYS A 256 -24.29 -4.50 9.67
C LYS A 256 -25.34 -3.40 9.87
#